data_AF-A0A2E1HPQ8-F1
#
_entry.id   AF-A0A2E1HPQ8-F1
#
_cell.length_a   1.000
_cell.length_b   1.000
_cell.length_c   1.000
_cell.angle_alpha   90.00
_cell.angle_beta   90.00
_cell.angle_gamma   90.00
#
_symmetry.space_group_name_H-M   'P 1'
#
loop_
_entity.id
_entity.type
_entity.pdbx_description
1 polymer ?
#
loop_
_entity_poly.entity_id
_entity_poly.type
_entity_poly.pdbx_seq_one_letter_code
_entity_poly.pdbx_strand_id
1 'polypeptide(L)' 'MFEISKLKEKKLPELQEIAQELKISKFKTLKKLDLVYKILDHQASNPETNKKEAPKKEAPKKEAPKKEAPKKE' A
#
# COMPACT_ATOMS: atom_id res chain seq x y z
N MET A 1 -5.55 5.31 -4.38
CA MET A 1 -5.23 3.87 -4.30
C MET A 1 -5.64 3.19 -5.59
N PHE A 2 -4.78 2.38 -6.23
CA PHE A 2 -5.23 1.49 -7.31
C PHE A 2 -5.81 0.21 -6.70
N GLU A 3 -6.99 -0.23 -7.14
CA GLU A 3 -7.56 -1.51 -6.69
C GLU A 3 -6.81 -2.70 -7.29
N ILE A 4 -6.57 -3.73 -6.46
CA ILE A 4 -5.95 -5.01 -6.85
C ILE A 4 -6.56 -5.59 -8.14
N SER A 5 -7.88 -5.44 -8.31
CA SER A 5 -8.61 -5.91 -9.49
C SER A 5 -8.14 -5.21 -10.76
N LYS A 6 -8.00 -3.88 -10.70
CA LYS A 6 -7.53 -3.06 -11.83
C LYS A 6 -6.09 -3.43 -12.22
N LEU A 7 -5.21 -3.66 -11.24
CA LEU A 7 -3.83 -4.10 -11.51
C LEU A 7 -3.79 -5.53 -12.10
N LYS A 8 -4.65 -6.44 -11.64
CA LYS A 8 -4.72 -7.79 -12.21
C LYS A 8 -5.31 -7.82 -13.63
N GLU A 9 -6.21 -6.92 -13.97
CA GLU A 9 -6.78 -6.82 -15.32
C GLU A 9 -5.81 -6.20 -16.33
N LYS A 10 -4.91 -5.32 -15.88
CA LYS A 10 -3.87 -4.70 -16.72
C LYS A 10 -2.92 -5.74 -17.35
N LYS A 11 -2.40 -5.43 -18.53
CA LYS A 11 -1.40 -6.27 -19.20
C LYS A 11 -0.05 -6.18 -18.47
N LEU A 12 0.78 -7.21 -18.59
CA LEU A 12 2.14 -7.21 -18.05
C LEU A 12 2.94 -5.95 -18.43
N PRO A 13 2.97 -5.49 -19.69
CA PRO A 13 3.64 -4.23 -20.06
C PRO A 13 3.08 -3.01 -19.32
N GLU A 14 1.76 -2.90 -19.14
CA GLU A 14 1.20 -1.78 -18.38
C GLU A 14 1.59 -1.81 -16.90
N LEU A 15 1.69 -3.00 -16.31
CA LEU A 15 2.19 -3.15 -14.94
C LEU A 15 3.67 -2.77 -14.84
N GLN A 16 4.45 -3.03 -15.89
CA GLN A 16 5.86 -2.63 -15.94
C GLN A 16 6.01 -1.11 -16.05
N GLU A 17 5.13 -0.44 -16.80
CA GLU A 17 5.08 1.03 -16.88
C GLU A 17 4.77 1.66 -15.52
N ILE A 18 3.74 1.14 -14.83
CA ILE A 18 3.38 1.60 -13.47
C ILE A 18 4.54 1.37 -12.50
N ALA A 19 5.21 0.22 -12.57
CA ALA A 19 6.36 -0.07 -11.73
C ALA A 19 7.54 0.86 -12.02
N GLN A 20 7.72 1.28 -13.27
CA GLN A 20 8.74 2.26 -13.65
C GLN A 20 8.40 3.66 -13.10
N GLU A 21 7.14 4.08 -13.19
CA GLU A 21 6.65 5.35 -12.64
C GLU A 21 6.84 5.39 -11.11
N LEU A 22 6.56 4.27 -10.45
CA LEU A 22 6.78 4.09 -9.00
C LEU A 22 8.25 3.82 -8.64
N LYS A 23 9.17 3.80 -9.61
CA LYS A 23 10.60 3.51 -9.43
C LYS A 23 10.89 2.18 -8.70
N ILE A 24 10.03 1.18 -8.88
CA ILE A 24 10.21 -0.16 -8.32
C ILE A 24 11.35 -0.85 -9.05
N SER A 25 12.42 -1.22 -8.33
CA SER A 25 13.57 -1.90 -8.92
C SER A 25 13.28 -3.37 -9.22
N LYS A 26 14.00 -3.93 -10.22
CA LYS A 26 13.92 -5.34 -10.65
C LYS A 26 12.55 -5.79 -11.21
N PHE A 27 11.65 -4.86 -11.53
CA PHE A 27 10.32 -5.16 -12.08
C PHE A 27 10.32 -5.96 -13.40
N LYS A 28 11.36 -5.81 -14.23
CA LYS A 28 11.49 -6.48 -15.53
C LYS A 28 11.60 -8.01 -15.43
N THR A 29 12.08 -8.53 -14.30
CA THR A 29 12.22 -9.98 -14.07
C THR A 29 11.06 -10.58 -13.28
N LEU A 30 10.09 -9.76 -12.84
CA LEU A 30 8.99 -10.21 -12.01
C LEU A 30 7.83 -10.73 -12.86
N LYS A 31 7.19 -11.80 -12.39
CA LYS A 31 5.96 -12.31 -12.98
C LYS A 31 4.82 -11.33 -12.70
N LYS A 32 3.76 -11.38 -13.53
CA LYS A 32 2.59 -10.50 -13.42
C LYS A 32 2.08 -10.37 -11.98
N LEU A 33 1.87 -11.50 -11.29
CA LEU A 33 1.36 -11.49 -9.92
C LEU A 33 2.33 -10.86 -8.92
N ASP A 34 3.63 -11.17 -9.05
CA ASP A 34 4.66 -10.62 -8.17
C ASP A 34 4.79 -9.10 -8.35
N LEU A 35 4.73 -8.63 -9.60
CA LEU A 35 4.71 -7.22 -9.95
C LEU A 35 3.51 -6.48 -9.35
N VAL A 36 2.32 -7.08 -9.41
CA VAL A 36 1.10 -6.53 -8.78
C VAL A 36 1.28 -6.40 -7.26
N TYR A 37 1.78 -7.44 -6.58
CA TYR A 37 2.00 -7.37 -5.13
C TYR A 37 3.01 -6.30 -4.75
N LYS A 38 4.09 -6.16 -5.54
CA LYS A 38 5.14 -5.17 -5.28
C LYS A 38 4.68 -3.72 -5.49
N ILE A 39 3.80 -3.50 -6.47
CA ILE A 39 3.16 -2.20 -6.70
C ILE A 39 2.28 -1.83 -5.49
N LEU A 40 1.49 -2.78 -4.98
CA LEU A 40 0.63 -2.55 -3.81
C LEU A 40 1.43 -2.29 -2.54
N ASP A 41 2.49 -3.06 -2.32
CA ASP A 41 3.40 -2.88 -1.19
C ASP A 41 4.05 -1.49 -1.25
N HIS A 42 4.53 -1.07 -2.42
CA HIS A 42 5.13 0.24 -2.61
C HIS A 42 4.13 1.39 -2.37
N GLN A 43 2.88 1.24 -2.80
CA GLN A 43 1.82 2.22 -2.56
C GLN A 43 1.44 2.32 -1.07
N ALA A 44 1.40 1.17 -0.38
CA ALA A 44 1.13 1.12 1.05
C ALA A 44 2.31 1.68 1.87
N SER A 45 3.55 1.41 1.45
CA SER A 45 4.76 1.88 2.12
C SER A 45 5.10 3.33 1.79
N ASN A 46 4.60 3.88 0.67
CA ASN A 46 4.86 5.26 0.27
C ASN A 46 3.55 6.08 0.12
N PRO A 47 2.85 6.32 1.24
CA PRO A 47 1.56 7.02 1.25
C PRO A 47 1.66 8.47 0.75
N GLU A 48 2.87 9.05 0.69
CA GLU A 48 3.11 10.41 0.21
C GLU A 48 2.88 10.55 -1.30
N THR A 49 3.15 9.51 -2.09
CA THR A 49 2.90 9.52 -3.55
C THR A 49 1.40 9.41 -3.90
N ASN A 50 0.58 8.87 -3.00
CA ASN A 50 -0.87 8.88 -3.11
C ASN A 50 -1.52 10.02 -2.30
N LYS A 51 -0.76 11.03 -1.87
CA LYS A 51 -1.28 12.08 -0.98
C LYS A 51 -1.88 13.29 -1.69
N LYS A 52 -2.21 13.17 -2.98
CA LYS A 52 -3.08 14.18 -3.61
C LYS A 52 -4.56 14.01 -3.23
N GLU A 53 -4.96 12.93 -2.54
CA GLU A 53 -6.39 12.71 -2.21
C GLU A 53 -6.75 12.16 -0.82
N ALA A 54 -5.83 11.94 0.13
CA ALA A 54 -6.28 11.56 1.49
C ALA A 54 -5.37 12.06 2.62
N PRO A 55 -5.96 12.54 3.74
CA PRO A 55 -5.22 13.11 4.84
C PRO A 55 -4.49 12.03 5.63
N LYS A 56 -3.31 12.44 6.08
CA LYS A 56 -2.46 11.83 7.10
C LYS A 56 -3.30 11.31 8.28
N LYS A 57 -3.19 10.02 8.59
CA LYS A 57 -3.36 9.46 9.95
C LYS A 57 -2.54 8.18 9.99
N GLU A 58 -1.23 8.32 10.16
CA GLU A 58 -0.58 8.17 11.48
C GLU A 58 -0.96 6.87 12.17
N ALA A 59 0.07 6.02 12.30
CA ALA A 59 0.11 4.88 13.18
C ALA A 59 -0.38 5.22 14.59
N PRO A 60 -0.81 4.21 15.35
CA PRO A 60 -0.39 4.14 16.73
C PRO A 60 0.42 2.86 16.93
N LYS A 61 1.74 3.03 16.92
CA LYS A 61 2.64 2.10 17.61
C LYS A 61 2.70 2.60 19.05
N LYS A 62 2.30 1.74 19.99
CA LYS A 62 2.37 1.88 21.46
C LYS A 62 1.35 2.86 22.08
N GLU A 63 0.40 2.32 22.84
CA GLU A 63 0.49 2.33 24.31
C GLU A 63 -0.56 1.38 24.92
N ALA A 64 -0.22 0.86 26.10
CA ALA A 64 -0.83 -0.30 26.74
C ALA A 64 -2.27 -0.06 27.23
N PRO A 65 -3.11 -1.11 27.36
CA PRO A 65 -4.37 -0.99 28.08
C PRO A 65 -4.07 -1.00 29.58
N LYS A 66 -3.79 0.17 30.16
CA LYS A 66 -3.78 0.32 31.62
C LYS A 66 -5.19 0.77 32.04
N LYS A 67 -5.89 -0.19 32.66
CA LYS A 67 -6.88 -0.05 33.74
C LYS A 67 -7.67 1.27 33.78
N GLU A 68 -9.00 1.17 33.71
CA GLU A 68 -9.83 1.38 34.90
C GLU A 68 -11.23 0.79 34.72
N ALA A 69 -11.76 0.29 35.82
CA ALA A 69 -12.89 -0.62 35.93
C ALA A 69 -14.25 0.10 35.93
N PRO A 70 -15.35 -0.53 35.49
CA PRO A 70 -16.68 -0.06 35.82
C PRO A 70 -17.12 -0.70 37.15
N LYS A 71 -17.27 0.11 38.20
CA LYS A 71 -18.16 -0.20 39.33
C LYS A 71 -18.79 1.12 39.77
N LYS A 72 -20.09 1.26 39.47
CA LYS A 72 -21.20 1.36 40.43
C LYS A 72 -21.29 2.79 41.02
N GLU A 73 -22.39 3.51 40.84
CA GLU A 73 -23.69 3.30 41.49
C GLU A 73 -24.79 4.09 40.79
#